data_AF-A0A2G4JL47-F1
#
_entry.id   AF-A0A2G4JL47-F1
#
_cell.length_a   1.000
_cell.length_b   1.000
_cell.length_c   1.000
_cell.angle_alpha   90.00
_cell.angle_beta   90.00
_cell.angle_gamma   90.00
#
_symmetry.space_group_name_H-M   'P 1'
#
loop_
_entity.id
_entity.type
_entity.pdbx_description
1 polymer ?
#
loop_
_entity_poly.entity_id
_entity_poly.type
_entity_poly.pdbx_seq_one_letter_code
_entity_poly.pdbx_strand_id
1 'polypeptide(L)'
;MAVLRPGQTVVLVNISRRAALVESGSRLRPGLHTELQISGTDARTRVSGRVDRCQVVRLDPLRYHGVIVFDESVDLGIGAEGSE
;
A
#
# COMPACT_ATOMS: atom_id res chain seq x y z
N MET A 1 4.44 3.65 9.03
CA MET A 1 5.39 3.26 7.97
C MET A 1 4.83 2.09 7.17
N ALA A 2 4.98 2.07 5.84
CA ALA A 2 4.55 0.97 4.99
C ALA A 2 5.72 0.39 4.17
N VAL A 3 5.80 -0.94 4.09
CA VAL A 3 6.88 -1.67 3.42
C VAL A 3 6.28 -2.81 2.59
N LEU A 4 6.59 -2.81 1.30
CA LEU A 4 6.37 -3.95 0.42
C LEU A 4 7.50 -4.96 0.59
N ARG A 5 7.17 -6.21 0.87
CA ARG A 5 8.18 -7.27 0.98
C ARG A 5 8.77 -7.61 -0.40
N PRO A 6 10.10 -7.83 -0.48
CA PRO A 6 11.01 -8.08 0.65
C PRO A 6 11.62 -6.84 1.36
N GLY A 7 11.35 -5.59 0.96
CA GLY A 7 11.93 -4.43 1.67
C GLY A 7 11.74 -3.05 1.04
N GLN A 8 10.86 -2.89 0.05
CA GLN A 8 10.64 -1.61 -0.59
C GLN A 8 9.73 -0.73 0.29
N THR A 9 10.29 0.33 0.87
CA THR A 9 9.49 1.35 1.56
C THR A 9 8.58 2.06 0.58
N VAL A 10 7.32 2.21 0.95
CA VAL A 10 6.29 2.93 0.18
C VAL A 10 5.54 3.88 1.09
N VAL A 11 4.93 4.91 0.51
CA VAL A 11 3.99 5.77 1.21
C VAL A 11 2.60 5.19 1.02
N LEU A 12 1.87 4.94 2.11
CA LEU A 12 0.46 4.56 2.04
C LEU A 12 -0.35 5.83 1.75
N VAL A 13 -0.95 5.93 0.57
CA VAL A 13 -1.73 7.11 0.13
C VAL A 13 -3.20 6.97 0.53
N ASN A 14 -3.76 5.77 0.34
CA ASN A 14 -5.13 5.43 0.75
C ASN A 14 -5.21 3.94 1.02
N ILE A 15 -6.11 3.53 1.92
CA ILE A 15 -6.39 2.13 2.20
C ILE A 15 -7.89 1.90 2.37
N SER A 16 -8.35 0.78 1.84
CA SER A 16 -9.68 0.23 2.04
C SER A 16 -9.55 -1.19 2.57
N ARG A 17 -10.66 -1.82 2.95
CA ARG A 17 -10.66 -3.22 3.38
C ARG A 17 -10.16 -4.21 2.32
N ARG A 18 -10.08 -3.82 1.04
CA ARG A 18 -9.76 -4.73 -0.07
C ARG A 18 -8.53 -4.33 -0.89
N ALA A 19 -8.04 -3.11 -0.70
CA ALA A 19 -6.91 -2.62 -1.47
C ALA A 19 -6.21 -1.44 -0.79
N ALA A 20 -4.95 -1.26 -1.12
CA ALA A 20 -4.15 -0.10 -0.77
C ALA A 20 -3.65 0.61 -2.04
N LEU A 21 -3.74 1.94 -2.03
CA LEU A 21 -3.02 2.81 -2.95
C LEU A 21 -1.72 3.23 -2.29
N VAL A 22 -0.60 2.99 -2.96
CA VAL A 22 0.74 3.32 -2.46
C VAL A 22 1.51 4.18 -3.45
N GLU A 23 2.37 5.05 -2.94
CA GLU A 23 3.39 5.75 -3.72
C GLU A 23 4.76 5.11 -3.49
N SER A 24 5.50 4.90 -4.57
CA SER A 24 6.83 4.28 -4.59
C SER A 24 7.80 5.10 -5.43
N GLY A 25 9.08 5.14 -5.01
CA GLY A 25 10.18 5.65 -5.86
C GLY A 25 10.60 4.65 -6.95
N SER A 26 10.19 3.39 -6.84
CA SER A 26 10.51 2.30 -7.76
C SER A 26 9.26 1.79 -8.46
N ARG A 27 9.37 1.38 -9.72
CA ARG A 27 8.28 0.78 -10.49
C ARG A 27 7.78 -0.50 -9.80
N LEU A 28 6.47 -0.58 -9.57
CA LEU A 28 5.79 -1.80 -9.13
C LEU A 28 5.35 -2.59 -10.36
N ARG A 29 5.46 -3.93 -10.31
CA ARG A 29 5.13 -4.80 -11.45
C ARG A 29 3.68 -5.29 -11.32
N PRO A 30 2.76 -4.88 -12.21
CA PRO A 30 1.41 -5.46 -12.25
C PRO A 30 1.46 -6.99 -12.34
N GLY A 31 0.54 -7.66 -11.66
CA GLY A 31 0.51 -9.12 -11.55
C GLY A 31 1.41 -9.69 -10.45
N LEU A 32 2.35 -8.92 -9.88
CA LEU A 32 3.25 -9.41 -8.83
C LEU A 32 2.49 -9.63 -7.51
N HIS A 33 2.60 -10.83 -6.94
CA HIS A 33 2.19 -11.09 -5.56
C HIS A 33 3.20 -10.50 -4.57
N THR A 34 2.71 -9.87 -3.52
CA THR A 34 3.53 -9.21 -2.52
C THR A 34 2.83 -9.20 -1.17
N GLU A 35 3.59 -8.92 -0.11
CA GLU A 35 3.06 -8.63 1.22
C GLU A 35 3.28 -7.14 1.50
N LEU A 36 2.19 -6.44 1.83
CA LEU A 36 2.23 -5.09 2.37
C LEU A 36 2.24 -5.17 3.89
N GLN A 37 3.33 -4.70 4.48
CA GLN A 37 3.41 -4.50 5.91
C GLN A 37 3.14 -3.03 6.26
N ILE A 38 2.18 -2.80 7.15
CA ILE A 38 1.80 -1.49 7.64
C ILE A 38 2.08 -1.44 9.15
N SER A 39 2.86 -0.45 9.58
CA SER A 39 3.17 -0.18 10.98
C SER A 39 2.58 1.17 11.37
N GLY A 40 1.60 1.16 12.27
CA GLY A 40 1.08 2.33 12.98
C GLY A 40 1.69 2.46 14.37
N THR A 41 1.16 3.37 15.20
CA THR A 41 1.69 3.66 16.55
C THR A 41 1.66 2.44 17.46
N ASP A 42 0.57 1.66 17.42
CA ASP A 42 0.34 0.53 18.35
C ASP A 42 0.15 -0.83 17.65
N ALA A 43 0.12 -0.85 16.30
CA ALA A 43 -0.20 -2.05 15.55
C ALA A 43 0.68 -2.24 14.31
N ARG A 44 0.99 -3.51 14.03
CA ARG A 44 1.67 -3.96 12.82
C ARG A 44 0.79 -4.97 12.09
N THR A 45 0.27 -4.57 10.94
CA THR A 45 -0.57 -5.42 10.09
C THR A 45 0.23 -5.86 8.87
N ARG A 46 0.09 -7.13 8.48
CA ARG A 46 0.63 -7.68 7.24
C ARG A 46 -0.53 -8.14 6.38
N VAL A 47 -0.49 -7.78 5.10
CA VAL A 47 -1.55 -8.07 4.16
C VAL A 47 -0.95 -8.61 2.88
N SER A 48 -1.31 -9.84 2.52
CA SER A 48 -0.96 -10.44 1.23
C SER A 48 -1.87 -9.89 0.13
N GLY A 49 -1.32 -9.72 -1.06
CA GLY A 49 -2.08 -9.27 -2.20
C GLY A 49 -1.28 -9.30 -3.49
N ARG A 50 -1.83 -8.63 -4.50
CA ARG A 50 -1.24 -8.52 -5.83
C ARG A 50 -1.27 -7.07 -6.30
N VAL A 51 -0.20 -6.65 -6.97
CA VAL A 51 -0.18 -5.37 -7.68
C VAL A 51 -1.15 -5.45 -8.87
N ASP A 52 -2.23 -4.69 -8.83
CA ASP A 52 -3.23 -4.58 -9.91
C ASP A 52 -2.72 -3.70 -11.04
N ARG A 53 -2.30 -2.48 -10.70
CA ARG A 53 -1.81 -1.48 -11.65
C ARG A 53 -0.68 -0.66 -11.07
N CYS A 54 0.12 -0.07 -11.94
CA CYS A 54 1.18 0.87 -11.61
C CYS A 54 1.23 1.98 -12.66
N GLN A 55 1.25 3.24 -12.23
CA GLN A 55 1.31 4.41 -13.10
C GLN A 55 2.35 5.41 -12.61
N VAL A 56 2.95 6.18 -13.51
CA VAL A 56 3.84 7.30 -13.17
C VAL A 56 2.98 8.49 -12.75
N VAL A 57 3.32 9.13 -11.63
CA VAL A 57 2.59 10.29 -11.10
C VAL A 57 3.44 11.55 -10.93
N ARG A 58 4.77 11.40 -10.99
CA ARG A 58 5.75 12.50 -11.00
C ARG A 58 6.99 12.04 -11.75
N LEU A 59 7.65 12.95 -12.46
CA LEU A 59 8.87 12.64 -13.22
C LEU A 59 10.16 13.04 -12.50
N ASP A 60 10.15 14.10 -11.68
CA ASP A 60 11.34 14.56 -10.96
C ASP A 60 11.00 14.94 -9.49
N PRO A 61 11.39 14.11 -8.49
CA PRO A 61 11.88 12.75 -8.67
C PRO A 61 10.79 11.84 -9.26
N LEU A 62 11.20 10.79 -9.95
CA LEU A 62 10.27 9.80 -10.53
C LEU A 62 9.47 9.11 -9.41
N ARG A 63 8.14 9.16 -9.49
CA ARG A 63 7.22 8.54 -8.53
C ARG A 63 6.16 7.72 -9.25
N TYR A 64 5.79 6.61 -8.61
CA TYR A 64 4.78 5.69 -9.09
C TYR A 64 3.66 5.57 -8.08
N HIS A 65 2.42 5.56 -8.55
CA HIS A 65 1.30 5.02 -7.79
C HIS A 65 1.07 3.58 -8.20
N GLY A 66 0.93 2.69 -7.22
CA GLY A 66 0.47 1.33 -7.43
C GLY A 66 -0.71 1.00 -6.57
N VAL A 67 -1.58 0.14 -7.09
CA VAL A 67 -2.69 -0.43 -6.32
C VAL A 67 -2.37 -1.87 -6.00
N ILE A 68 -2.44 -2.21 -4.71
CA ILE A 68 -2.31 -3.58 -4.22
C ILE A 68 -3.71 -4.03 -3.83
N VAL A 69 -4.25 -5.01 -4.54
CA VAL A 69 -5.51 -5.67 -4.17
C VAL A 69 -5.17 -6.80 -3.22
N PHE A 70 -5.86 -6.85 -2.09
CA PHE A 70 -5.62 -7.84 -1.05
C PHE A 70 -6.25 -9.17 -1.43
N ASP A 71 -5.59 -10.27 -1.06
CA ASP A 71 -6.11 -11.62 -1.29
C ASP A 71 -7.38 -11.86 -0.44
N GLU A 72 -7.43 -11.26 0.76
CA GLU A 72 -8.57 -11.29 1.68
C GLU A 72 -8.94 -9.87 2.14
N SER A 73 -10.21 -9.69 2.55
CA SER A 73 -10.61 -8.43 3.16
C SER A 73 -9.97 -8.27 4.54
N VAL A 74 -9.38 -7.12 4.81
CA VAL A 74 -8.74 -6.82 6.09
C VAL A 74 -9.61 -5.93 6.95
N ASP A 75 -9.61 -6.20 8.25
CA ASP A 75 -10.06 -5.24 9.24
C ASP A 75 -8.93 -4.25 9.51
N LEU A 76 -9.21 -2.97 9.28
CA LEU A 76 -8.22 -1.91 9.35
C LEU A 76 -8.12 -1.31 10.76
N GLY A 77 -8.99 -1.69 11.70
CA GLY A 77 -8.94 -1.20 13.09
C GLY A 77 -9.02 0.32 13.24
N ILE A 78 -9.41 1.05 12.19
CA ILE A 78 -9.60 2.50 12.20
C ILE A 78 -10.91 2.81 12.91
N GLY A 79 -10.82 3.16 14.19
CA GLY A 79 -11.79 4.05 14.82
C GLY A 79 -11.95 5.28 13.95
N ALA A 80 -13.20 5.61 13.64
CA ALA A 80 -13.58 6.78 12.89
C ALA A 80 -13.18 8.04 13.67
N GLU A 81 -12.10 8.71 13.28
CA GLU A 81 -11.75 10.03 13.80
C GLU A 81 -11.56 10.97 12.60
N GLY A 82 -12.66 11.17 11.87
CA GLY A 82 -12.88 12.34 11.04
C GLY A 82 -13.97 13.15 11.73
N SER A 83 -13.60 13.96 12.71
CA SER A 83 -14.47 14.98 13.27
C SER A 83 -14.45 16.19 12.34
N GLU A 84 -15.67 16.65 12.06
CA GLU A 84 -16.09 17.79 11.24
C GLU A 84 -15.41 19.12 11.62
#